data_AF-A0AA96DXX1-F1
#
_entry.id   AF-A0AA96DXX1-F1
#
_cell.length_a   1.000
_cell.length_b   1.000
_cell.length_c   1.000
_cell.angle_alpha   90.00
_cell.angle_beta   90.00
_cell.angle_gamma   90.00
#
_symmetry.space_group_name_H-M   'P 1'
#
loop_
_entity.id
_entity.type
_entity.pdbx_description
1 polymer ?
#
loop_
_entity_poly.entity_id
_entity_poly.type
_entity_poly.pdbx_seq_one_letter_code
_entity_poly.pdbx_strand_id
1 'polypeptide(L)' 'MSKVLILLFLFALAFTGCTPKIQTEYIYKDVYVPVKCNAKMPIKPTNDGSFESHKEKMLYFLRTEALLKECIGANDESN' A
#
# COMPACT_ATOMS: atom_id res chain seq x y z
N MET A 1 -52.55 33.32 -29.11
CA MET A 1 -51.96 31.98 -29.31
C MET A 1 -50.42 31.98 -29.26
N SER A 2 -49.74 32.90 -29.96
CA SER A 2 -48.26 32.98 -29.97
C SER A 2 -47.60 33.13 -28.58
N LYS A 3 -48.14 33.95 -27.68
CA LYS A 3 -47.59 34.16 -26.31
C LYS A 3 -47.60 32.88 -25.45
N VAL A 4 -48.58 32.00 -25.64
CA VAL A 4 -48.71 30.73 -24.91
C VAL A 4 -47.65 29.74 -25.37
N LEU A 5 -47.39 29.70 -26.68
CA LEU A 5 -46.32 28.87 -27.28
C LEU A 5 -44.94 29.26 -26.76
N ILE A 6 -44.66 30.56 -26.63
CA ILE A 6 -43.37 31.08 -26.11
C ILE A 6 -43.17 30.68 -24.65
N LEU A 7 -44.21 30.81 -23.81
CA LEU A 7 -44.15 30.39 -22.41
C LEU A 7 -43.93 28.89 -22.25
N LEU A 8 -44.56 28.08 -23.11
CA LEU A 8 -44.38 26.62 -23.11
C LEU A 8 -42.96 26.22 -23.52
N PHE A 9 -42.37 26.95 -24.47
CA PHE A 9 -41.01 26.71 -24.94
C PHE A 9 -39.96 27.07 -23.86
N LEU A 10 -40.17 28.19 -23.17
CA LEU A 10 -39.32 28.61 -22.04
C LEU A 10 -39.43 27.64 -20.85
N PHE A 11 -40.64 27.15 -20.59
CA PHE A 11 -40.87 26.13 -19.57
C PHE A 11 -40.16 24.82 -19.92
N ALA A 12 -40.23 24.37 -21.17
CA ALA A 12 -39.50 23.18 -21.63
C ALA A 12 -37.98 23.31 -21.49
N LEU A 13 -37.42 24.49 -21.80
CA LEU A 13 -35.98 24.76 -21.62
C LEU A 13 -35.54 24.74 -20.15
N ALA A 14 -36.42 25.12 -19.22
CA ALA A 14 -36.09 25.14 -17.79
C ALA A 14 -35.88 23.73 -17.20
N PHE A 15 -36.43 22.69 -17.83
CA PHE A 15 -36.27 21.28 -17.39
C PHE A 15 -35.17 20.52 -18.14
N THR A 16 -34.51 21.12 -19.14
CA THR A 16 -33.38 20.50 -19.84
C THR A 16 -32.06 20.90 -19.18
N GLY A 17 -31.70 20.23 -18.09
CA GLY A 17 -30.35 20.32 -17.51
C GLY A 17 -29.42 19.29 -18.13
N CYS A 18 -28.44 19.71 -18.93
CA CYS A 18 -27.37 18.83 -19.40
C CYS A 18 -26.26 18.83 -18.36
N THR A 19 -26.26 17.84 -17.46
CA THR A 19 -25.07 17.58 -16.64
C THR A 19 -24.11 16.73 -17.47
N PRO A 20 -22.83 17.13 -17.63
CA PRO A 20 -21.86 16.20 -18.18
C PRO A 20 -21.89 14.96 -17.28
N LYS A 21 -22.02 13.78 -17.88
CA LYS A 21 -21.80 12.53 -17.16
C LYS A 21 -20.36 12.58 -16.67
N ILE A 22 -20.17 12.93 -15.41
CA ILE A 22 -18.88 12.84 -14.75
C ILE A 22 -18.56 11.35 -14.78
N GLN A 23 -17.77 10.93 -15.78
CA GLN A 23 -17.10 9.65 -15.73
C GLN A 23 -16.15 9.79 -14.55
N THR A 24 -16.59 9.29 -13.40
CA THR A 24 -15.72 9.11 -12.25
C THR A 24 -14.63 8.16 -12.72
N GLU A 25 -13.49 8.72 -13.11
CA GLU A 25 -12.31 7.96 -13.48
C GLU A 25 -11.83 7.31 -12.19
N TYR A 26 -12.20 6.04 -12.01
CA TYR A 26 -11.76 5.28 -10.85
C TYR A 26 -10.26 5.06 -10.98
N ILE A 27 -9.47 5.88 -10.28
CA ILE A 27 -8.02 5.69 -10.15
C ILE A 27 -7.82 4.55 -9.15
N TYR A 28 -7.74 3.33 -9.67
CA TYR A 28 -7.32 2.18 -8.88
C TYR A 28 -5.86 2.38 -8.47
N LYS A 29 -5.60 2.33 -7.16
CA LYS A 29 -4.26 2.32 -6.61
C LYS A 29 -3.93 0.92 -6.15
N ASP A 30 -2.77 0.43 -6.56
CA ASP A 30 -2.24 -0.81 -6.02
C ASP A 30 -1.96 -0.63 -4.53
N VAL A 31 -2.53 -1.52 -3.71
CA VAL A 31 -2.26 -1.61 -2.28
C VAL A 31 -1.34 -2.80 -2.08
N TYR A 32 -0.06 -2.53 -1.86
CA TYR A 32 0.92 -3.58 -1.55
C TYR A 32 0.61 -4.14 -0.15
N VAL A 33 0.27 -5.43 -0.10
CA VAL A 33 0.03 -6.15 1.15
C VAL A 33 1.32 -6.88 1.53
N PRO A 34 1.78 -6.78 2.79
CA PRO A 34 2.96 -7.52 3.21
C PRO A 34 2.71 -9.03 3.13
N VAL A 35 3.52 -9.72 2.33
CA VAL A 35 3.53 -11.18 2.28
C VAL A 35 4.44 -11.73 3.38
N LYS A 36 4.04 -12.85 3.98
CA LYS A 36 4.88 -13.53 4.97
C LYS A 36 6.12 -14.10 4.27
N CYS A 37 7.30 -13.79 4.79
CA CYS A 37 8.50 -14.47 4.36
C CYS A 37 8.51 -15.92 4.85
N ASN A 38 8.92 -16.84 3.97
CA ASN A 38 9.13 -18.24 4.31
C ASN A 38 10.51 -18.46 4.95
N ALA A 39 10.78 -17.71 6.02
CA ALA A 39 12.02 -17.79 6.80
C ALA A 39 11.73 -18.31 8.20
N LYS A 40 12.52 -19.29 8.66
CA LYS A 40 12.46 -19.73 10.05
C LYS A 40 13.35 -18.83 10.90
N MET A 41 12.73 -18.01 11.74
CA MET A 41 13.46 -17.13 12.64
C MET A 41 14.29 -17.94 13.66
N PRO A 42 15.58 -17.59 13.87
CA PRO A 42 16.38 -18.21 14.91
C PRO A 42 15.84 -17.88 16.30
N ILE A 43 16.16 -18.71 17.29
CA ILE A 43 15.80 -18.48 18.69
C ILE A 43 16.74 -17.42 19.25
N LYS A 44 16.18 -16.37 19.88
CA LYS A 44 16.97 -15.32 20.51
C LYS A 44 17.69 -15.86 21.75
N PRO A 45 19.03 -15.73 21.83
CA PRO A 45 19.78 -16.19 23.00
C PRO A 45 19.47 -15.35 24.24
N THR A 46 19.47 -16.01 25.39
CA THR A 46 19.32 -15.39 26.72
C THR A 46 20.53 -14.51 27.02
N ASN A 47 20.33 -13.49 27.84
CA ASN A 47 21.41 -12.60 28.28
C ASN A 47 21.62 -12.72 29.76
N ASP A 48 22.79 -13.22 30.14
CA ASP A 48 23.23 -13.37 31.52
C ASP A 48 24.23 -12.27 31.94
N GLY A 49 24.54 -11.32 31.06
CA GLY A 49 25.51 -10.24 31.31
C GLY A 49 26.97 -10.64 31.10
N SER A 50 27.26 -11.88 30.72
CA SER A 50 28.60 -12.32 30.33
C SER A 50 28.97 -11.81 28.93
N PHE A 51 30.28 -11.69 28.68
CA PHE A 51 30.79 -11.36 27.35
C PHE A 51 30.32 -12.37 26.29
N GLU A 52 30.29 -13.66 26.61
CA GLU A 52 29.87 -14.70 25.67
C GLU A 52 28.38 -14.58 25.31
N SER A 53 27.49 -14.28 26.27
CA SER A 53 26.07 -14.07 25.92
C SER A 53 25.85 -12.81 25.07
N HIS A 54 26.66 -11.77 25.28
CA HIS A 54 26.67 -10.59 24.41
C HIS A 54 27.14 -10.93 22.99
N LYS A 55 28.21 -11.72 22.87
CA LYS A 55 28.73 -12.19 21.58
C LYS A 55 27.71 -13.06 20.84
N GLU A 56 27.07 -14.00 21.52
CA GLU A 56 26.01 -14.84 20.94
C GLU A 56 24.82 -14.00 20.45
N LYS A 57 24.44 -12.97 21.21
CA LYS A 57 23.43 -12.00 20.76
C LYS A 57 23.83 -11.26 19.50
N MET A 58 25.09 -10.84 19.38
CA MET A 58 25.56 -10.16 18.17
C MET A 58 25.49 -11.09 16.96
N LEU A 59 25.92 -12.34 17.11
CA LEU A 59 25.79 -13.35 16.05
C LEU A 59 24.33 -13.64 15.69
N TYR A 60 23.43 -13.67 16.67
CA TYR A 60 21.99 -13.80 16.44
C TYR A 60 21.44 -12.67 15.56
N PHE A 61 21.80 -11.41 15.86
CA PHE A 61 21.32 -10.27 15.08
C PHE A 61 21.87 -10.29 13.65
N LEU A 62 23.16 -10.60 13.46
CA LEU A 62 23.76 -10.74 12.13
C LEU A 62 23.04 -11.79 11.27
N ARG A 63 22.79 -12.98 11.84
CA ARG A 63 22.06 -14.05 11.12
C ARG A 63 20.63 -13.65 10.80
N THR A 64 19.97 -12.96 11.73
CA THR A 64 18.59 -12.50 11.54
C THR A 64 18.51 -11.45 10.44
N GLU A 65 19.45 -10.51 10.40
CA GLU A 65 19.53 -9.49 9.36
C GLU A 65 19.72 -10.11 7.97
N ALA A 66 20.69 -11.02 7.82
CA ALA A 66 20.91 -11.75 6.56
C ALA A 66 19.63 -12.48 6.08
N LEU A 67 18.96 -13.20 6.99
CA LEU A 67 17.72 -13.91 6.68
C LEU A 67 16.60 -12.96 6.22
N LEU A 68 16.48 -11.79 6.87
CA LEU A 68 15.46 -10.79 6.52
C LEU A 68 15.78 -10.07 5.21
N LYS A 69 17.06 -9.91 4.85
CA LYS A 69 17.47 -9.37 3.54
C LYS A 69 17.10 -10.30 2.39
N GLU A 70 17.30 -11.60 2.56
CA GLU A 70 16.83 -12.62 1.62
C GLU A 70 15.29 -12.53 1.42
N CYS A 71 14.54 -12.30 2.50
CA CYS A 71 13.07 -12.17 2.44
C CYS A 71 12.58 -11.00 1.57
N ILE A 72 13.32 -9.90 1.54
CA ILE A 72 12.94 -8.70 0.77
C ILE A 72 13.60 -8.64 -0.60
N GLY A 73 14.38 -9.68 -0.98
CA GLY A 73 15.13 -9.71 -2.23
C GLY A 73 16.23 -8.65 -2.31
N ALA A 74 16.66 -8.09 -1.16
CA ALA A 74 17.81 -7.22 -1.09
C ALA A 74 19.06 -8.11 -1.12
N ASN A 75 19.56 -8.38 -2.32
CA ASN A 75 20.86 -9.03 -2.47
C ASN A 75 21.92 -8.11 -1.83
N ASP A 76 22.72 -8.63 -0.91
CA ASP A 76 23.90 -7.91 -0.43
C ASP A 76 24.84 -7.69 -1.62
N GLU A 77 25.00 -6.44 -2.06
CA GLU A 77 26.06 -6.00 -2.96
C GLU A 77 27.44 -6.06 -2.28
N SER A 78 27.75 -7.17 -1.61
CA SER A 78 29.08 -7.44 -1.08
C SER A 78 29.69 -8.59 -1.87
N ASN A 79 30.20 -8.23 -3.05
CA ASN A 79 31.21 -9.00 -3.77
C ASN A 79 32.59 -8.50 -3.33
#